data_AF-A0AAN8FS98-F1
#
_entry.id   AF-A0AAN8FS98-F1
#
_cell.length_a   1.000
_cell.length_b   1.000
_cell.length_c   1.000
_cell.angle_alpha   90.00
_cell.angle_beta   90.00
_cell.angle_gamma   90.00
#
_symmetry.space_group_name_H-M   'P 1'
#
loop_
_entity.id
_entity.type
_entity.pdbx_description
1 polymer ?
#
loop_
_entity_poly.entity_id
_entity_poly.type
_entity_poly.pdbx_seq_one_letter_code
_entity_poly.pdbx_strand_id
1 'polypeptide(L)'
;TLSPATCFSIPASAPVYIDYVMTWIQDQLDDENVFPSQVGRSFPRNYMEVCEGIMRRLFRVYAHVYAAHSARFSELNAIPHLNTSFKQFILFARQFQLIPARELEPLRTKIDELIGAF
;
A
#
# COMPACT_ATOMS: atom_id res chain seq x y z
N THR A 1 -9.75 11.82 32.43
CA THR A 1 -9.34 10.39 32.48
C THR A 1 -9.95 9.68 31.30
N LEU A 2 -9.22 9.51 30.19
CA LEU A 2 -9.69 8.74 29.03
C LEU A 2 -8.76 7.54 28.85
N SER A 3 -9.36 6.35 28.94
CA SER A 3 -8.69 5.04 28.91
C SER A 3 -8.49 4.54 27.47
N PRO A 4 -7.40 3.80 27.15
CA PRO A 4 -7.04 3.40 25.79
C PRO A 4 -7.40 1.93 25.53
N ALA A 5 -8.58 1.58 24.98
CA ALA A 5 -8.83 0.19 24.55
C ALA A 5 -10.10 -0.06 23.70
N THR A 6 -10.46 0.82 22.74
CA THR A 6 -11.50 0.44 21.77
C THR A 6 -11.00 0.61 20.35
N CYS A 7 -10.38 -0.45 19.83
CA CYS A 7 -10.22 -0.68 18.40
C CYS A 7 -11.60 -0.99 17.81
N PHE A 8 -12.44 0.03 17.66
CA PHE A 8 -13.64 -0.09 16.83
C PHE A 8 -13.14 -0.10 15.39
N SER A 9 -13.36 -1.21 14.68
CA SER A 9 -13.28 -1.23 13.23
C SER A 9 -14.41 -0.33 12.72
N ILE A 10 -14.16 0.97 12.59
CA ILE A 10 -15.16 1.93 12.15
C ILE A 10 -15.47 1.57 10.69
N PRO A 11 -16.72 1.18 10.34
CA PRO A 11 -17.09 0.97 8.96
C PRO A 11 -17.02 2.32 8.24
N ALA A 12 -15.95 2.51 7.48
CA ALA A 12 -15.72 3.68 6.65
C ALA A 12 -16.10 3.37 5.20
N SER A 13 -16.63 4.36 4.49
CA SER A 13 -16.76 4.25 3.03
C SER A 13 -15.37 4.14 2.40
N ALA A 14 -15.28 3.52 1.22
CA ALA A 14 -14.02 3.39 0.49
C ALA A 14 -13.19 4.69 0.38
N PRO A 15 -13.77 5.87 0.02
CA PRO A 15 -13.00 7.11 -0.03
C PRO A 15 -12.47 7.54 1.34
N VAL A 16 -13.26 7.38 2.41
CA VAL A 16 -12.81 7.71 3.78
C VAL A 16 -11.70 6.78 4.23
N TYR A 17 -11.78 5.49 3.90
CA TYR A 17 -10.71 4.53 4.19
C TYR A 17 -9.41 4.88 3.43
N ILE A 18 -9.52 5.22 2.14
CA ILE A 18 -8.35 5.60 1.33
C ILE A 18 -7.72 6.87 1.87
N ASP A 19 -8.52 7.87 2.26
CA ASP A 19 -8.03 9.09 2.90
C ASP A 19 -7.24 8.78 4.17
N TYR A 20 -7.81 8.00 5.10
CA TYR A 20 -7.08 7.57 6.30
C TYR A 20 -5.79 6.80 5.99
N VAL A 21 -5.80 5.93 4.97
CA VAL A 21 -4.58 5.22 4.56
C VAL A 21 -3.52 6.19 4.04
N MET A 22 -3.90 7.13 3.19
CA MET A 22 -2.96 8.08 2.60
C MET A 22 -2.41 9.04 3.66
N THR A 23 -3.26 9.58 4.54
CA THR A 23 -2.82 10.40 5.67
C THR A 23 -1.88 9.63 6.58
N TRP A 24 -2.23 8.40 6.95
CA TRP A 24 -1.36 7.59 7.82
C TRP A 24 0.00 7.32 7.16
N ILE A 25 0.05 7.02 5.86
CA ILE A 25 1.31 6.81 5.15
C ILE A 25 2.13 8.11 5.14
N GLN A 26 1.50 9.25 4.86
CA GLN A 26 2.16 10.55 4.89
C GLN A 26 2.76 10.85 6.26
N ASP A 27 2.01 10.64 7.34
CA ASP A 27 2.49 10.82 8.71
C ASP A 27 3.71 9.93 9.02
N GLN A 28 3.74 8.70 8.52
CA GLN A 28 4.90 7.81 8.68
C GLN A 28 6.12 8.32 7.90
N LEU A 29 5.94 8.87 6.70
CA LEU A 29 7.03 9.39 5.86
C LEU A 29 7.59 10.71 6.39
N ASP A 30 6.76 11.52 7.05
CA ASP A 30 7.14 12.80 7.64
C ASP A 30 7.77 12.65 9.04
N ASP A 31 7.64 11.48 9.67
CA ASP A 31 8.27 11.21 10.97
C ASP A 31 9.79 10.99 10.82
N GLU A 32 10.57 12.01 11.19
CA GLU A 32 12.03 11.99 11.23
C GLU A 32 12.65 10.88 12.10
N ASN A 33 11.88 10.23 12.97
CA ASN A 33 12.34 9.07 13.72
C ASN A 33 12.19 7.76 12.95
N VAL A 34 11.33 7.74 11.93
CA VAL A 34 11.09 6.61 11.03
C VAL A 34 11.88 6.77 9.74
N PHE A 35 11.73 7.93 9.08
CA PHE A 35 12.43 8.30 7.85
C PHE A 35 13.30 9.55 8.11
N PRO A 36 14.50 9.38 8.70
CA PRO A 36 15.38 10.51 8.96
C PRO A 36 15.85 11.15 7.65
N SER A 37 15.66 12.47 7.51
CA SER A 37 16.11 13.23 6.33
C SER A 37 17.58 13.67 6.43
N GLN A 38 18.12 13.70 7.64
CA GLN A 38 19.49 14.12 7.92
C GLN A 38 20.52 13.04 7.58
N VAL A 39 21.52 13.40 6.78
CA VAL A 39 22.64 12.52 6.43
C VAL A 39 23.40 12.11 7.70
N GLY A 40 23.58 10.81 7.89
CA GLY A 40 24.33 10.24 9.02
C GLY A 40 23.47 9.73 10.18
N ARG A 41 22.16 9.99 10.17
CA ARG A 41 21.23 9.40 11.14
C ARG A 41 20.82 8.00 10.69
N SER A 42 20.90 7.01 11.58
CA SER A 42 20.52 5.64 11.27
C SER A 42 19.00 5.46 11.32
N PHE A 43 18.47 4.59 10.45
CA PHE A 43 17.08 4.14 10.50
C PHE A 43 16.77 3.41 11.81
N PRO A 44 15.53 3.45 12.31
CA PRO A 44 15.15 2.75 13.52
C PRO A 44 15.12 1.24 13.29
N ARG A 45 15.18 0.46 14.39
CA ARG A 45 15.19 -1.02 14.31
C ARG A 45 13.93 -1.61 13.67
N ASN A 46 12.79 -0.94 13.82
CA ASN A 46 11.50 -1.34 13.27
C ASN A 46 11.22 -0.77 11.86
N TYR A 47 12.20 -0.16 11.20
CA TYR A 47 12.03 0.47 9.89
C TYR A 47 11.40 -0.48 8.86
N MET A 48 11.88 -1.73 8.80
CA MET A 48 11.35 -2.73 7.87
C MET A 48 9.87 -3.06 8.16
N GLU A 49 9.49 -3.18 9.44
CA GLU A 49 8.09 -3.44 9.82
C GLU A 49 7.16 -2.29 9.41
N VAL A 50 7.66 -1.04 9.50
CA VAL A 50 6.90 0.13 9.04
C VAL A 50 6.75 0.12 7.53
N CYS A 51 7.82 -0.16 6.78
CA CYS A 51 7.78 -0.31 5.33
C CYS A 51 6.81 -1.40 4.88
N GLU A 52 6.83 -2.58 5.51
CA GLU A 52 5.85 -3.65 5.27
C GLU A 52 4.41 -3.19 5.58
N GLY A 53 4.22 -2.40 6.63
CA GLY A 53 2.94 -1.79 6.97
C GLY A 53 2.42 -0.85 5.88
N ILE A 54 3.28 0.03 5.37
CA ILE A 54 2.96 0.97 4.27
C ILE A 54 2.60 0.19 3.01
N MET A 55 3.44 -0.77 2.61
CA MET A 55 3.25 -1.56 1.38
C MET A 55 1.95 -2.36 1.43
N ARG A 56 1.63 -3.02 2.54
CA ARG A 56 0.35 -3.76 2.69
C ARG A 56 -0.87 -2.85 2.58
N ARG A 57 -0.81 -1.65 3.14
CA ARG A 57 -1.92 -0.68 3.04
C ARG A 57 -2.09 -0.15 1.61
N LEU A 58 -1.00 0.19 0.93
CA LEU A 58 -1.02 0.60 -0.48
C LEU A 58 -1.57 -0.50 -1.40
N PHE A 59 -1.21 -1.77 -1.15
CA PHE A 59 -1.75 -2.89 -1.91
C PHE A 59 -3.29 -2.96 -1.85
N ARG A 60 -3.89 -2.70 -0.68
CA ARG A 60 -5.35 -2.66 -0.53
C ARG A 60 -5.99 -1.56 -1.37
N VAL A 61 -5.33 -0.42 -1.52
CA VAL A 61 -5.79 0.67 -2.40
C VAL A 61 -5.77 0.21 -3.85
N TYR A 62 -4.69 -0.44 -4.32
CA TYR A 62 -4.64 -1.03 -5.66
C TYR A 62 -5.75 -2.06 -5.88
N ALA A 63 -5.96 -2.96 -4.93
CA ALA A 63 -7.00 -3.98 -5.01
C ALA A 63 -8.39 -3.35 -5.15
N HIS A 64 -8.67 -2.30 -4.37
CA HIS A 64 -9.91 -1.56 -4.48
C HIS A 64 -10.07 -0.86 -5.84
N VAL A 65 -9.02 -0.21 -6.35
CA VAL A 65 -9.05 0.48 -7.65
C VAL A 65 -9.34 -0.50 -8.79
N TYR A 66 -8.67 -1.67 -8.81
CA TYR A 66 -8.94 -2.68 -9.83
C TYR A 66 -10.35 -3.27 -9.75
N ALA A 67 -10.86 -3.51 -8.54
CA ALA A 67 -12.18 -4.10 -8.33
C ALA A 67 -13.33 -3.12 -8.63
N ALA A 68 -13.23 -1.87 -8.17
CA ALA A 68 -14.35 -0.92 -8.18
C ALA A 68 -14.23 0.19 -9.24
N HIS A 69 -13.02 0.49 -9.72
CA HIS A 69 -12.75 1.66 -10.57
C HIS A 69 -12.10 1.35 -11.92
N SER A 70 -11.86 0.07 -12.25
CA SER A 70 -11.25 -0.33 -13.52
C SER A 70 -12.00 0.20 -14.75
N ALA A 71 -13.35 0.19 -14.74
CA ALA A 71 -14.16 0.77 -15.81
C ALA A 71 -13.85 2.26 -16.04
N ARG A 72 -13.71 3.04 -14.97
CA ARG A 72 -13.40 4.46 -15.06
C ARG A 72 -11.99 4.72 -15.59
N PHE A 73 -11.02 3.92 -15.17
CA PHE A 73 -9.67 4.00 -15.74
C PHE A 73 -9.64 3.61 -17.22
N SER A 74 -10.53 2.71 -17.66
CA SER A 74 -10.69 2.36 -19.07
C SER A 74 -11.23 3.53 -19.88
N GLU A 75 -12.26 4.22 -19.39
CA GLU A 75 -12.83 5.41 -20.06
C GLU A 75 -11.79 6.53 -20.24
N LEU A 76 -10.87 6.65 -19.30
CA LEU A 76 -9.81 7.66 -19.32
C LEU A 76 -8.55 7.22 -20.10
N ASN A 77 -8.56 6.03 -20.72
CA ASN A 77 -7.38 5.41 -21.34
C ASN A 77 -6.17 5.33 -20.38
N ALA A 78 -6.43 5.22 -19.07
CA ALA A 78 -5.45 5.26 -18.01
C ALA A 78 -5.05 3.86 -17.50
N ILE A 79 -5.68 2.78 -17.99
CA ILE A 79 -5.34 1.39 -17.63
C ILE A 79 -3.85 1.07 -17.82
N PRO A 80 -3.17 1.46 -18.90
CA PRO A 80 -1.73 1.19 -19.04
C PRO A 80 -0.87 1.86 -17.95
N HIS A 81 -1.26 3.05 -17.50
CA HIS A 81 -0.58 3.78 -16.43
C HIS A 81 -0.76 3.07 -15.09
N LEU A 82 -1.99 2.66 -14.78
CA LEU A 82 -2.30 1.87 -13.58
C LEU A 82 -1.51 0.55 -13.56
N ASN A 83 -1.49 -0.17 -14.67
CA ASN A 83 -0.76 -1.42 -14.82
C ASN A 83 0.75 -1.24 -14.67
N THR A 84 1.32 -0.18 -15.25
CA THR A 84 2.76 0.10 -15.14
C THR A 84 3.15 0.41 -13.70
N SER A 85 2.37 1.27 -13.02
CA SER A 85 2.59 1.61 -11.62
C SER A 85 2.45 0.39 -10.70
N PHE A 86 1.40 -0.41 -10.88
CA PHE A 86 1.17 -1.62 -10.11
C PHE A 86 2.25 -2.70 -10.34
N LYS A 87 2.73 -2.84 -11.59
CA LYS A 87 3.84 -3.74 -11.92
C LYS A 87 5.12 -3.37 -11.18
N GLN A 88 5.50 -2.08 -11.18
CA GLN A 88 6.67 -1.61 -10.44
C GLN A 88 6.52 -1.85 -8.94
N PHE A 89 5.33 -1.55 -8.40
CA PHE A 89 5.01 -1.78 -6.99
C PHE A 89 5.19 -3.25 -6.58
N ILE A 90 4.66 -4.20 -7.36
CA ILE A 90 4.78 -5.63 -7.06
C ILE A 90 6.20 -6.15 -7.21
N LEU A 91 6.93 -5.72 -8.25
CA LEU A 91 8.33 -6.11 -8.43
C LEU A 91 9.19 -5.63 -7.26
N PHE A 92 8.97 -4.41 -6.79
CA PHE A 92 9.65 -3.87 -5.62
C PHE A 92 9.27 -4.64 -4.34
N ALA A 93 7.97 -4.85 -4.10
CA ALA A 93 7.50 -5.62 -2.96
C ALA A 93 8.06 -7.04 -2.93
N ARG A 94 8.19 -7.69 -4.09
CA ARG A 94 8.78 -9.02 -4.24
C ARG A 94 10.27 -9.01 -3.95
N GLN A 95 11.02 -8.08 -4.54
CA GLN A 95 12.48 -8.00 -4.40
C GLN A 95 12.91 -7.87 -2.94
N PHE A 96 12.15 -7.13 -2.14
CA PHE A 96 12.45 -6.86 -0.73
C PHE A 96 11.54 -7.63 0.24
N GLN A 97 10.71 -8.56 -0.26
CA GLN A 97 9.80 -9.39 0.54
C GLN A 97 8.84 -8.60 1.46
N LEU A 98 8.38 -7.42 1.01
CA LEU A 98 7.65 -6.46 1.84
C LEU A 98 6.16 -6.80 2.04
N ILE A 99 5.63 -7.77 1.28
CA ILE A 99 4.24 -8.20 1.36
C ILE A 99 4.19 -9.74 1.37
N PRO A 100 3.58 -10.37 2.38
CA PRO A 100 3.41 -11.81 2.41
C PRO A 100 2.55 -12.30 1.23
N ALA A 101 2.90 -13.45 0.64
CA ALA A 101 2.21 -13.99 -0.53
C ALA A 101 0.68 -14.14 -0.32
N ARG A 102 0.25 -14.53 0.88
CA ARG A 102 -1.17 -14.64 1.26
C ARG A 102 -1.96 -13.33 1.11
N GLU A 103 -1.31 -12.18 1.26
CA GLU A 103 -1.97 -10.89 1.12
C GLU A 103 -2.07 -10.46 -0.35
N LEU A 104 -1.24 -11.02 -1.23
CA LEU A 104 -1.27 -10.76 -2.68
C LEU A 104 -2.36 -11.54 -3.41
N GLU A 105 -2.93 -12.57 -2.77
CA GLU A 105 -3.92 -13.47 -3.35
C GLU A 105 -5.10 -12.75 -4.06
N PRO A 106 -5.67 -11.65 -3.54
CA PRO A 106 -6.78 -10.95 -4.19
C PRO A 106 -6.46 -10.42 -5.59
N LEU A 107 -5.19 -10.15 -5.91
CA LEU A 107 -4.76 -9.66 -7.22
C LEU A 107 -3.86 -10.66 -7.95
N ARG A 108 -3.80 -11.92 -7.50
CA ARG A 108 -2.85 -12.91 -8.04
C ARG A 108 -2.96 -13.07 -9.55
N THR A 109 -4.17 -13.22 -10.08
CA THR A 109 -4.40 -13.30 -11.52
C THR A 109 -3.88 -12.08 -12.28
N LYS A 110 -4.07 -10.87 -11.73
CA LYS A 110 -3.58 -9.64 -12.36
C LYS A 110 -2.05 -9.53 -12.27
N ILE A 111 -1.47 -10.02 -11.17
CA ILE A 111 -0.02 -10.07 -11.02
C ILE A 111 0.57 -11.02 -12.07
N ASP A 112 0.03 -12.25 -12.18
CA ASP A 112 0.46 -13.24 -13.18
C ASP A 112 0.37 -12.70 -14.61
N GLU A 113 -0.68 -11.92 -14.93
CA GLU A 113 -0.85 -11.25 -16.22
C GLU A 113 0.25 -10.20 -16.51
N LEU A 114 0.67 -9.42 -15.50
CA LEU A 114 1.56 -8.26 -15.70
C LEU A 114 3.06 -8.59 -15.63
N ILE A 115 3.41 -9.56 -14.79
CA ILE A 115 4.82 -9.96 -14.56
C ILE A 115 5.13 -11.38 -15.00
N GLY A 116 4.14 -12.15 -15.45
CA GLY A 116 4.27 -13.58 -15.70
C GLY A 116 4.05 -14.41 -14.42
N ALA A 117 3.82 -15.71 -14.61
CA ALA A 117 3.52 -16.63 -13.51
C ALA A 117 4.62 -16.61 -12.43
N PHE A 118 4.19 -16.62 -11.17
CA PHE A 118 5.02 -16.75 -9.97
C PHE A 118 5.90 -18.00 -9.94
#